data_AF-A0A3B8Y1D9-F1
#
_entry.id   AF-A0A3B8Y1D9-F1
#
_cell.length_a   1.000
_cell.length_b   1.000
_cell.length_c   1.000
_cell.angle_alpha   90.00
_cell.angle_beta   90.00
_cell.angle_gamma   90.00
#
_symmetry.space_group_name_H-M   'P 1'
#
loop_
_entity.id
_entity.type
_entity.pdbx_description
1 polymer ?
#
loop_
_entity_poly.entity_id
_entity_poly.type
_entity_poly.pdbx_seq_one_letter_code
_entity_poly.pdbx_strand_id
1 'polypeptide(L)' 'KTSRHVFNELLKICRSEGVAALVATHNLDLASHMDRVVLLHEGRLHEGTDIAAAYQSL' A
#
# COMPACT_ATOMS: atom_id res chain seq x y z
N LYS A 1 -9.23 1.68 13.73
CA LYS A 1 -8.02 1.77 14.60
C LYS A 1 -7.18 0.50 14.56
N THR A 2 -7.78 -0.69 14.66
CA THR A 2 -7.05 -1.98 14.72
C THR A 2 -6.32 -2.33 13.43
N SER A 3 -6.96 -2.19 12.26
CA SER A 3 -6.36 -2.63 10.99
C SER A 3 -5.08 -1.88 10.62
N ARG A 4 -5.02 -0.55 10.85
CA ARG A 4 -3.80 0.24 10.62
C ARG A 4 -2.64 -0.26 11.47
N HIS A 5 -2.90 -0.57 12.74
CA HIS A 5 -1.88 -1.06 13.65
C HIS A 5 -1.35 -2.43 13.19
N VAL A 6 -2.24 -3.36 12.84
CA VAL A 6 -1.87 -4.69 12.32
C VAL A 6 -1.03 -4.57 11.03
N PHE A 7 -1.45 -3.71 10.08
CA PHE A 7 -0.70 -3.50 8.86
C PHE A 7 0.68 -2.90 9.10
N ASN A 8 0.79 -1.93 10.01
CA ASN A 8 2.08 -1.34 10.36
C ASN A 8 3.03 -2.38 10.97
N GLU A 9 2.54 -3.26 11.84
CA GLU A 9 3.37 -4.33 12.40
C GLU A 9 3.77 -5.36 11.33
N LEU A 10 2.85 -5.73 10.42
CA LEU A 10 3.18 -6.60 9.29
C LEU A 10 4.31 -6.00 8.43
N LEU A 11 4.19 -4.72 8.06
CA LEU A 11 5.22 -4.05 7.25
C LEU A 11 6.56 -3.96 7.97
N LYS A 12 6.57 -3.72 9.28
CA LYS A 12 7.81 -3.71 10.08
C LYS A 12 8.50 -5.07 10.03
N ILE A 13 7.75 -6.16 10.23
CA ILE A 13 8.28 -7.52 10.16
C ILE A 13 8.84 -7.82 8.77
N CYS A 14 8.09 -7.49 7.70
CA CYS A 14 8.58 -7.71 6.34
C CYS A 14 9.91 -6.99 6.08
N ARG A 15 10.04 -5.75 6.56
CA ARG A 15 11.28 -4.96 6.45
C ARG A 15 12.43 -5.54 7.30
N SER A 16 12.15 -6.04 8.51
CA SER A 16 13.20 -6.62 9.38
C SER A 16 13.72 -7.94 8.84
N GLU A 17 12.84 -8.78 8.29
CA GLU A 17 13.19 -10.10 7.75
C GLU A 17 13.69 -10.04 6.30
N GLY A 18 13.71 -8.86 5.67
CA GLY A 18 14.16 -8.68 4.28
C GLY A 18 13.24 -9.34 3.24
N VAL A 19 11.95 -9.51 3.55
CA VAL A 19 10.97 -10.12 2.66
C VAL A 19 10.06 -9.09 2.01
N ALA A 20 9.59 -9.38 0.80
CA ALA A 20 8.62 -8.54 0.11
C ALA A 20 7.19 -8.91 0.50
N ALA A 21 6.31 -7.90 0.59
CA ALA A 21 4.88 -8.07 0.77
C ALA A 21 4.13 -7.46 -0.42
N LEU A 22 3.11 -8.18 -0.92
CA LEU A 22 2.17 -7.69 -1.92
C LEU A 22 0.79 -7.56 -1.27
N VAL A 23 0.23 -6.34 -1.30
CA VAL A 23 -1.06 -6.03 -0.67
C VAL A 23 -2.01 -5.49 -1.74
N ALA A 24 -3.14 -6.17 -1.92
CA ALA A 24 -4.26 -5.66 -2.71
C ALA A 24 -5.26 -4.96 -1.78
N THR A 25 -5.48 -3.66 -1.99
CA THR A 25 -6.38 -2.87 -1.14
C THR A 25 -7.06 -1.76 -1.93
N HIS A 26 -8.29 -1.41 -1.53
CA HIS A 26 -8.97 -0.20 -1.96
C HIS A 26 -8.77 0.96 -0.96
N ASN A 27 -8.11 0.71 0.17
CA ASN A 27 -7.81 1.74 1.17
C ASN A 27 -6.56 2.53 0.73
N LEU A 28 -6.79 3.69 0.14
CA LEU A 28 -5.73 4.53 -0.43
C LEU A 28 -4.80 5.13 0.63
N ASP A 29 -5.31 5.35 1.85
CA ASP A 29 -4.48 5.78 2.97
C ASP A 29 -3.55 4.64 3.44
N LEU A 30 -3.87 3.36 3.24
CA LEU A 30 -2.89 2.29 3.42
C LEU A 30 -1.90 2.23 2.25
N ALA A 31 -2.39 2.39 1.02
CA ALA A 31 -1.55 2.35 -0.18
C ALA A 31 -0.47 3.44 -0.18
N SER A 32 -0.75 4.61 0.37
CA SER A 32 0.20 5.73 0.49
C SER A 32 1.43 5.42 1.37
N HIS A 33 1.36 4.38 2.20
CA HIS A 33 2.47 3.93 3.05
C HIS A 33 3.32 2.82 2.40
N MET A 34 2.97 2.36 1.19
CA MET A 34 3.70 1.31 0.47
C MET A 34 4.89 1.90 -0.29
N ASP A 35 5.93 1.08 -0.50
CA ASP A 35 7.10 1.52 -1.27
C ASP A 35 6.78 1.73 -2.75
N ARG A 36 5.78 1.01 -3.29
CA ARG A 36 5.28 1.13 -4.66
C ARG A 36 3.77 0.91 -4.71
N VAL A 37 3.09 1.67 -5.56
CA VAL A 37 1.65 1.53 -5.80
C VAL A 37 1.41 1.32 -7.29
N VAL A 38 0.59 0.31 -7.60
CA VAL A 38 0.10 0.04 -8.96
C VAL A 38 -1.42 -0.04 -8.93
N LEU A 39 -2.05 0.46 -9.98
CA LEU A 39 -3.48 0.29 -10.23
C LEU A 39 -3.69 -0.90 -11.16
N LEU A 40 -4.47 -1.88 -10.71
CA LEU A 40 -4.98 -2.94 -11.57
C LEU A 40 -6.31 -2.48 -12.17
N HIS A 41 -6.36 -2.33 -13.49
CA HIS A 41 -7.57 -1.93 -14.22
C HIS A 41 -7.69 -2.76 -15.49
N GLU A 42 -8.85 -3.39 -15.71
CA GLU A 42 -9.12 -4.24 -16.88
C GLU A 42 -8.01 -5.28 -17.15
N GLY A 43 -7.50 -5.90 -16.08
CA GLY A 43 -6.43 -6.90 -16.16
C GLY A 43 -5.04 -6.32 -16.48
N ARG A 44 -4.86 -5.01 -16.49
CA ARG A 44 -3.61 -4.31 -16.78
C ARG A 44 -3.10 -3.55 -15.57
N LEU A 45 -1.78 -3.53 -15.40
CA LEU A 45 -1.12 -2.75 -14.36
C LEU A 45 -0.74 -1.37 -14.89
N HIS A 46 -1.12 -0.35 -14.13
CA HIS A 46 -0.81 1.04 -14.35
C HIS A 46 -0.02 1.59 -13.16
N GLU A 47 0.77 2.63 -13.37
CA GLU A 47 1.42 3.34 -12.27
C GLU A 47 0.35 3.99 -11.37
N GLY A 48 0.47 3.80 -10.06
CA GLY A 48 -0.54 4.23 -9.09
C GLY A 48 0.00 5.14 -7.99
N THR A 49 1.28 5.53 -8.04
CA THR A 49 1.92 6.37 -7.02
C THR A 49 1.16 7.67 -6.79
N ASP A 50 0.73 8.31 -7.88
CA ASP A 50 -0.01 9.58 -7.82
C ASP A 50 -1.41 9.44 -7.23
N ILE A 51 -2.04 8.26 -7.39
CA ILE A 51 -3.40 7.99 -6.88
C ILE A 51 -3.40 7.95 -5.36
N ALA A 52 -2.39 7.30 -4.77
CA ALA A 52 -2.24 7.23 -3.32
C ALA A 52 -1.81 8.58 -2.72
N ALA A 53 -0.96 9.33 -3.42
CA ALA A 53 -0.52 10.65 -2.99
C ALA A 53 -1.66 11.68 -2.96
N ALA A 54 -2.54 11.68 -3.96
CA ALA A 54 -3.67 12.61 -4.04
C ALA A 54 -4.67 12.47 -2.88
N TYR A 55 -4.78 11.28 -2.28
CA TYR A 55 -5.67 11.01 -1.14
C TYR A 55 -5.13 11.53 0.20
N GLN A 56 -3.81 11.69 0.33
CA GLN A 56 -3.17 12.13 1.58
C GLN A 56 -3.36 13.64 1.82
N SER A 57 -3.75 14.38 0.77
CA SER A 57 -4.00 15.82 0.75
C SER A 57 -5.44 16.25 1.09
N LEU A 58 -6.33 15.31 1.44
CA LEU A 58 -7.71 15.53 1.91
C LEU A 58 -7.82 15.39 3.43
#